data_AF-A0A7Y3R968-F1
#
_entry.id   AF-A0A7Y3R968-F1
#
_cell.length_a   1.000
_cell.length_b   1.000
_cell.length_c   1.000
_cell.angle_alpha   90.00
_cell.angle_beta   90.00
_cell.angle_gamma   90.00
#
_symmetry.space_group_name_H-M   'P 1'
#
loop_
_entity.id
_entity.type
_entity.pdbx_description
1 polymer ?
#
loop_
_entity_poly.entity_id
_entity_poly.type
_entity_poly.pdbx_seq_one_letter_code
_entity_poly.pdbx_strand_id
1 'polypeptide(L)'
;MFQWIDYIGFSKQLQEIRQTLAPVKMIIPEWILFALPDGLWMFSYMSLILLVWENNISKENIVWIFIIPFIALLSEVLQIIEIIPGTFDKLDLAMYLLGVGLPFIFYKKTITLKLN
;
A
#
# COMPACT_ATOMS: atom_id res chain seq x y z
N MET A 1 -12.93 -16.63 3.77
CA MET A 1 -11.74 -15.98 3.16
C MET A 1 -10.42 -16.54 3.69
N PHE A 2 -10.34 -17.09 4.92
CA PHE A 2 -9.08 -17.63 5.45
C PHE A 2 -9.21 -19.11 5.84
N GLN A 3 -9.30 -20.00 4.84
CA GLN A 3 -9.43 -21.44 5.09
C GLN A 3 -8.29 -21.99 5.96
N TRP A 4 -7.09 -21.41 5.87
CA TRP A 4 -5.97 -21.76 6.74
C TRP A 4 -6.24 -21.50 8.23
N ILE A 5 -7.01 -20.46 8.58
CA ILE A 5 -7.39 -20.20 9.99
C ILE A 5 -8.35 -21.28 10.48
N ASP A 6 -9.23 -21.76 9.59
CA ASP A 6 -10.11 -22.88 9.87
C ASP A 6 -9.32 -24.17 10.11
N TYR A 7 -8.26 -24.41 9.32
CA TYR A 7 -7.36 -25.55 9.52
C TYR A 7 -6.59 -25.51 10.86
N ILE A 8 -6.26 -24.34 11.39
CA ILE A 8 -5.57 -24.19 12.69
C ILE A 8 -6.60 -24.19 13.86
N GLY A 9 -7.90 -24.19 13.59
CA GLY A 9 -8.95 -24.27 14.60
C GLY A 9 -9.23 -22.96 15.35
N PHE A 10 -8.80 -21.82 14.80
CA PHE A 10 -8.95 -20.49 15.43
C PHE A 10 -10.16 -19.68 14.93
N SER A 11 -11.02 -20.28 14.09
CA SER A 11 -12.14 -19.57 13.46
C SER A 11 -13.10 -18.96 14.46
N LYS A 12 -13.35 -19.66 15.58
CA LYS A 12 -14.27 -19.20 16.62
C LYS A 12 -13.74 -17.92 17.28
N GLN A 13 -12.48 -17.91 17.68
CA GLN A 13 -11.82 -16.77 18.31
C GLN A 13 -11.76 -15.59 17.33
N LEU A 14 -11.45 -15.85 16.06
CA LEU A 14 -11.48 -14.81 15.02
C LEU A 14 -12.88 -14.20 14.87
N GLN A 15 -13.92 -15.03 14.89
CA GLN A 15 -15.30 -14.58 14.75
C GLN A 15 -15.76 -13.79 15.99
N GLU A 16 -15.39 -14.23 17.19
CA GLU A 16 -15.62 -13.50 18.44
C GLU A 16 -14.98 -12.11 18.41
N ILE A 17 -13.69 -12.01 18.06
CA ILE A 17 -12.98 -10.73 17.93
C ILE A 17 -13.68 -9.81 16.93
N ARG A 18 -14.06 -10.34 15.76
CA ARG A 18 -14.77 -9.57 14.73
C ARG A 18 -16.12 -9.05 15.22
N GLN A 19 -16.87 -9.85 15.97
CA GLN A 19 -18.15 -9.42 16.55
C GLN A 19 -17.95 -8.35 17.63
N THR A 20 -16.96 -8.50 18.51
CA THR A 20 -16.62 -7.50 19.53
C THR A 20 -16.19 -6.17 18.92
N LEU A 21 -15.46 -6.19 17.81
CA LEU A 21 -14.98 -4.98 17.12
C LEU A 21 -15.96 -4.44 16.07
N ALA A 22 -17.07 -5.12 15.79
CA ALA A 22 -18.06 -4.67 14.81
C ALA A 22 -18.61 -3.24 15.11
N PRO A 23 -18.87 -2.84 16.37
CA PRO A 23 -19.29 -1.47 16.68
C PRO A 23 -18.20 -0.43 16.36
N VAL A 24 -16.93 -0.77 16.52
CA VAL A 24 -15.80 0.13 16.22
C VAL A 24 -15.76 0.46 14.72
N LYS A 25 -16.09 -0.51 13.87
CA LYS A 25 -16.20 -0.30 12.42
C LYS A 25 -17.22 0.80 12.06
N MET A 26 -18.26 1.02 12.87
CA MET A 26 -19.26 2.07 12.61
C MET A 26 -18.77 3.48 12.97
N ILE A 27 -17.70 3.59 13.75
CA ILE A 27 -17.16 4.86 14.24
C ILE A 27 -15.96 5.30 13.38
N ILE A 28 -15.21 4.34 12.85
CA ILE A 28 -14.03 4.62 12.02
C ILE A 28 -14.48 4.96 10.60
N PRO A 29 -14.03 6.09 10.02
CA PRO A 29 -14.25 6.40 8.62
C PRO A 29 -13.77 5.29 7.69
N GLU A 30 -14.54 4.98 6.65
CA GLU A 30 -14.22 3.91 5.70
C GLU A 30 -12.82 4.06 5.09
N TRP A 31 -12.39 5.29 4.80
CA TRP A 31 -11.07 5.56 4.24
C TRP A 31 -9.91 5.14 5.16
N ILE A 32 -10.09 5.22 6.49
CA ILE A 32 -9.08 4.77 7.45
C ILE A 32 -8.98 3.25 7.45
N LEU A 33 -10.11 2.57 7.25
CA LEU A 33 -10.16 1.12 7.30
C LEU A 33 -9.72 0.46 5.99
N PHE A 34 -10.07 1.07 4.85
CA PHE A 34 -9.93 0.44 3.55
C PHE A 34 -8.80 1.02 2.69
N ALA A 35 -8.45 2.31 2.82
CA ALA A 35 -7.48 2.95 1.93
C ALA A 35 -6.16 3.37 2.61
N LEU A 36 -6.25 3.87 3.85
CA LEU A 36 -5.08 4.35 4.60
C LEU A 36 -4.00 3.28 4.82
N PRO A 37 -4.33 2.01 5.15
CA PRO A 37 -3.32 0.98 5.35
C PRO A 37 -2.43 0.78 4.11
N ASP A 38 -3.01 0.82 2.92
CA ASP A 38 -2.30 0.65 1.65
C ASP A 38 -1.37 1.82 1.37
N GLY A 39 -1.83 3.05 1.63
CA GLY A 39 -0.99 4.25 1.55
C GLY A 39 0.20 4.22 2.52
N LEU A 40 -0.02 3.81 3.77
CA LEU A 40 1.05 3.67 4.78
C LEU A 40 2.04 2.57 4.42
N TRP A 41 1.56 1.45 3.88
CA TRP A 41 2.41 0.37 3.39
C TRP A 41 3.29 0.86 2.24
N MET A 42 2.71 1.57 1.27
CA MET A 42 3.45 2.15 0.14
C MET A 42 4.48 3.19 0.61
N PHE A 43 4.12 4.04 1.58
CA PHE A 43 5.04 4.98 2.22
C PHE A 43 6.25 4.27 2.86
N SER A 44 5.98 3.20 3.61
CA SER A 44 7.02 2.41 4.27
C SER A 44 7.95 1.76 3.25
N TYR A 45 7.40 1.13 2.22
CA TYR A 45 8.16 0.55 1.12
C TYR A 45 9.07 1.59 0.44
N MET A 46 8.50 2.74 0.06
CA MET A 46 9.22 3.78 -0.65
C MET A 46 10.33 4.41 0.19
N SER A 47 10.08 4.60 1.49
CA SER A 47 11.10 5.06 2.42
C SER A 47 12.23 4.03 2.55
N LEU A 48 11.89 2.75 2.69
CA LEU A 48 12.87 1.68 2.81
C LEU A 48 13.74 1.56 1.55
N ILE A 49 13.14 1.53 0.37
CA ILE A 49 13.89 1.34 -0.88
C ILE A 49 14.80 2.54 -1.17
N LEU A 50 14.34 3.77 -0.89
CA LEU A 50 15.18 4.96 -0.99
C LEU A 50 16.39 4.87 -0.05
N LEU A 51 16.19 4.45 1.20
CA LEU A 51 17.26 4.30 2.18
C LEU A 51 18.25 3.19 1.80
N VAL A 52 17.77 2.06 1.25
CA VAL A 52 18.64 0.97 0.74
C VAL A 52 19.58 1.47 -0.35
N TRP A 53 19.11 2.40 -1.20
CA TRP A 53 19.92 3.04 -2.23
C TRP A 53 20.62 4.32 -1.77
N GLU A 54 20.70 4.57 -0.46
CA GLU A 54 21.31 5.78 0.14
C GLU A 54 20.74 7.09 -0.42
N ASN A 55 19.45 7.08 -0.76
CA ASN A 55 18.74 8.15 -1.46
C ASN A 55 19.35 8.54 -2.82
N ASN A 56 20.17 7.66 -3.41
CA ASN A 56 20.67 7.83 -4.76
C ASN A 56 19.68 7.23 -5.76
N ILE A 57 19.32 8.00 -6.79
CA ILE A 57 18.44 7.52 -7.86
C ILE A 57 19.22 7.60 -9.16
N SER A 58 19.48 6.44 -9.75
CA SER A 58 20.21 6.24 -10.99
C SER A 58 19.39 5.43 -11.98
N LYS A 59 19.85 5.34 -13.24
CA LYS A 59 19.20 4.49 -14.27
C LYS A 59 19.17 3.02 -13.87
N GLU A 60 20.12 2.57 -13.05
CA GLU A 60 20.26 1.18 -12.64
C GLU A 60 19.24 0.80 -11.56
N ASN A 61 18.90 1.73 -10.67
CA ASN A 61 18.01 1.45 -9.54
C ASN A 61 16.58 2.01 -9.70
N ILE A 62 16.32 2.89 -10.66
CA ILE A 62 15.00 3.49 -10.87
C ILE A 62 13.90 2.44 -11.08
N VAL A 63 14.21 1.35 -11.79
CA VAL A 63 13.28 0.25 -12.00
C VAL A 63 12.92 -0.41 -10.67
N TRP A 64 13.92 -0.68 -9.83
CA TRP A 64 13.70 -1.29 -8.51
C TRP A 64 12.90 -0.38 -7.57
N ILE A 65 13.12 0.93 -7.64
CA ILE A 65 12.38 1.90 -6.83
C ILE A 65 10.90 1.93 -7.25
N PHE A 66 10.62 1.99 -8.55
CA PHE A 66 9.27 2.25 -9.05
C PHE A 66 8.46 1.03 -9.49
N ILE A 67 9.04 -0.17 -9.55
CA ILE A 67 8.31 -1.37 -9.99
C ILE A 67 7.09 -1.68 -9.11
N ILE A 68 7.23 -1.60 -7.79
CA ILE A 68 6.12 -1.88 -6.85
C ILE A 68 5.03 -0.79 -6.93
N PRO A 69 5.35 0.53 -6.85
CA PRO A 69 4.38 1.58 -7.11
C PRO A 69 3.67 1.43 -8.45
N PHE A 70 4.40 1.09 -9.51
CA PHE A 70 3.85 0.91 -10.83
C PHE A 70 2.85 -0.25 -10.87
N ILE A 71 3.19 -1.39 -10.28
CA ILE A 71 2.29 -2.55 -10.21
C ILE A 71 1.03 -2.21 -9.39
N ALA A 72 1.16 -1.51 -8.27
CA ALA A 72 0.01 -1.13 -7.43
C ALA A 72 -0.95 -0.17 -8.16
N LEU A 73 -0.42 0.83 -8.85
CA LEU A 73 -1.25 1.74 -9.66
C LEU A 73 -1.86 1.00 -10.86
N LEU A 74 -1.10 0.10 -11.49
CA LEU A 74 -1.59 -0.70 -12.60
C LEU A 74 -2.71 -1.64 -12.16
N SER A 75 -2.64 -2.24 -10.96
CA SER A 75 -3.70 -3.12 -10.47
C SER A 75 -5.03 -2.38 -10.31
N GLU A 76 -5.03 -1.12 -9.84
CA GLU A 76 -6.24 -0.29 -9.79
C GLU A 76 -6.81 -0.02 -11.19
N VAL A 77 -5.95 0.30 -12.17
CA VAL A 77 -6.40 0.52 -13.55
C VAL A 77 -6.97 -0.75 -14.18
N LEU A 78 -6.36 -1.91 -13.90
CA LEU A 78 -6.82 -3.20 -14.40
C LEU A 78 -8.15 -3.66 -13.76
N GLN A 79 -8.50 -3.16 -12.57
CA GLN A 79 -9.82 -3.39 -11.98
C GLN A 79 -10.93 -2.65 -12.75
N ILE A 80 -10.64 -1.50 -13.37
CA ILE A 80 -11.63 -0.76 -14.20
C ILE A 80 -12.10 -1.61 -15.39
N ILE A 81 -11.18 -2.36 -15.99
CA ILE A 81 -11.45 -3.24 -17.13
C ILE A 81 -11.77 -4.68 -16.71
N GLU A 82 -12.01 -4.91 -15.42
CA GLU A 82 -12.41 -6.19 -14.82
C GLU A 82 -11.43 -7.36 -15.08
N ILE A 83 -10.18 -7.06 -15.43
CA ILE A 83 -9.13 -8.08 -15.62
C ILE A 83 -8.70 -8.64 -14.26
N ILE A 84 -8.61 -7.78 -13.25
CA ILE A 84 -8.26 -8.15 -11.88
C ILE A 84 -9.53 -8.04 -11.02
N PRO A 85 -9.85 -9.05 -10.19
CA PRO A 85 -10.96 -8.96 -9.26
C PRO A 85 -10.68 -7.85 -8.24
N GLY A 86 -11.60 -6.89 -8.13
CA GLY A 86 -11.49 -5.75 -7.23
C GLY A 86 -12.58 -4.72 -7.48
N THR A 87 -12.48 -3.57 -6.82
CA THR A 87 -13.35 -2.43 -7.04
C THR A 87 -12.47 -1.20 -7.13
N PHE A 88 -12.40 -0.60 -8.32
CA PHE A 88 -11.63 0.61 -8.52
C PHE A 88 -12.11 1.71 -7.56
N ASP A 89 -11.24 2.11 -6.63
CA ASP A 89 -11.48 3.22 -5.72
C ASP A 89 -10.45 4.34 -5.97
N LYS A 90 -10.98 5.54 -6.22
CA LYS A 90 -10.17 6.75 -6.39
C LYS A 90 -9.39 7.09 -5.13
N LEU A 91 -9.91 6.71 -3.97
CA LEU A 91 -9.28 6.93 -2.69
C LEU A 91 -8.04 6.05 -2.51
N ASP A 92 -8.09 4.79 -2.94
CA ASP A 92 -6.94 3.87 -2.92
C ASP A 92 -5.84 4.39 -3.84
N LEU A 93 -6.21 4.85 -5.03
CA LEU A 93 -5.28 5.52 -5.96
C LEU A 93 -4.63 6.75 -5.31
N ALA A 94 -5.41 7.59 -4.63
CA ALA A 94 -4.89 8.77 -3.92
C ALA A 94 -3.93 8.36 -2.78
N MET A 95 -4.25 7.31 -2.02
CA MET A 95 -3.41 6.81 -0.94
C MET A 95 -2.09 6.23 -1.45
N TYR A 96 -2.10 5.49 -2.56
CA TYR A 96 -0.88 5.04 -3.22
C TYR A 96 -0.03 6.21 -3.69
N LEU A 97 -0.62 7.20 -4.36
CA LEU A 97 0.12 8.39 -4.82
C LEU A 97 0.72 9.18 -3.66
N LEU A 98 0.00 9.34 -2.55
CA LEU A 98 0.52 9.96 -1.33
C LEU A 98 1.66 9.13 -0.72
N GLY A 99 1.49 7.81 -0.61
CA GLY A 99 2.51 6.89 -0.11
C GLY A 99 3.78 6.93 -0.96
N VAL A 100 3.65 7.09 -2.28
CA VAL A 100 4.81 7.27 -3.18
C VAL A 100 5.45 8.64 -3.02
N GLY A 101 4.65 9.72 -2.95
CA GLY A 101 5.16 11.09 -2.99
C GLY A 101 5.77 11.57 -1.66
N LEU A 102 5.18 11.21 -0.52
CA LEU A 102 5.60 11.70 0.80
C LEU A 102 7.08 11.39 1.14
N PRO A 103 7.64 10.20 0.84
CA PRO A 103 9.06 9.92 1.06
C PRO A 103 9.98 10.86 0.28
N PHE A 104 9.65 11.24 -0.96
CA PHE A 104 10.45 12.22 -1.71
C PHE A 104 10.42 13.61 -1.09
N ILE A 105 9.32 13.98 -0.44
CA ILE A 105 9.22 15.24 0.31
C ILE A 105 10.08 15.15 1.58
N PHE A 106 9.99 14.03 2.30
CA PHE A 106 10.69 13.81 3.56
C PHE A 106 12.22 13.73 3.38
N TYR A 107 12.68 13.00 2.36
CA TYR A 107 14.10 12.82 2.04
C TYR A 107 14.62 13.81 0.99
N LYS A 108 13.87 14.89 0.69
CA LYS A 108 14.21 15.87 -0.36
C LYS A 108 15.66 16.39 -0.29
N LYS A 109 16.17 16.62 0.93
CA LYS A 109 17.51 17.16 1.15
C LYS A 109 18.63 16.14 0.90
N THR A 110 18.34 14.85 0.98
CA THR A 110 19.31 13.76 0.88
C THR A 110 19.27 13.07 -0.49
N ILE A 111 18.17 13.23 -1.23
CA ILE A 111 18.02 12.60 -2.55
C ILE A 111 19.00 13.21 -3.56
N THR A 112 19.73 12.32 -4.24
CA THR A 112 20.66 12.67 -5.32
C THR A 112 20.23 11.98 -6.61
N LEU A 113 20.07 12.74 -7.70
CA LEU A 113 19.70 12.24 -9.02
C LEU A 113 20.95 12.08 -9.89
N LYS A 114 21.24 10.86 -10.35
CA LYS A 114 22.35 10.52 -11.26
C LYS A 114 21.79 9.84 -12.51
N LEU A 115 21.18 10.64 -13.39
CA LEU A 115 20.53 10.16 -14.62
C LEU A 115 21.41 10.26 -15.88
N ASN A 116 22.73 10.39 -15.72
CA ASN A 116 23.68 10.50 -16.84
C ASN A 116 23.84 9.18 -17.59
#